data_AF-A0A1H1BC29-F1
#
_entry.id   AF-A0A1H1BC29-F1
#
_cell.length_a   1.000
_cell.length_b   1.000
_cell.length_c   1.000
_cell.angle_alpha   90.00
_cell.angle_beta   90.00
_cell.angle_gamma   90.00
#
_symmetry.space_group_name_H-M   'P 1'
#
loop_
_entity.id
_entity.type
_entity.pdbx_description
1 polymer ?
#
loop_
_entity_poly.entity_id
_entity_poly.type
_entity_poly.pdbx_seq_one_letter_code
_entity_poly.pdbx_strand_id
1 'polypeptide(L)'
;MINESFACYAKYEPWLKLKMQEFNQMGYHQINEEDLWKYVTNFCWKRIKPAHYYQQINDIMRITPNQYLDFAALEAQVYKVTSLEEMDFDDLF
;
A
#
# COMPACT_ATOMS: atom_id res chain seq x y z
N MET A 1 -1.51 -24.80 5.09
CA MET A 1 -0.55 -23.78 4.60
C MET A 1 -1.20 -22.41 4.66
N ILE A 2 -1.51 -21.95 5.86
CA ILE A 2 -2.04 -20.60 6.11
C ILE A 2 -1.11 -20.02 7.17
N ASN A 3 -0.61 -18.80 6.96
CA ASN A 3 0.02 -17.91 7.97
C ASN A 3 1.53 -17.65 7.94
N GLU A 4 2.28 -17.86 6.85
CA GLU A 4 3.60 -17.19 6.74
C GLU A 4 3.45 -15.69 6.44
N SER A 5 2.38 -15.28 5.75
CA SER A 5 2.09 -13.89 5.42
C SER A 5 1.68 -13.04 6.64
N PHE A 6 0.96 -13.64 7.60
CA PHE A 6 0.49 -12.96 8.81
C PHE A 6 1.59 -12.80 9.89
N ALA A 7 2.50 -13.77 10.01
CA ALA A 7 3.62 -13.69 10.95
C ALA A 7 4.61 -12.56 10.59
N CYS A 8 4.70 -12.20 9.31
CA CYS A 8 5.49 -11.05 8.89
C CYS A 8 4.86 -9.72 9.31
N TYR A 9 3.55 -9.54 9.16
CA TYR A 9 2.87 -8.27 9.42
C TYR A 9 3.07 -7.75 10.84
N ALA A 10 2.86 -8.60 11.85
CA ALA A 10 3.00 -8.22 13.27
C ALA A 10 4.41 -7.70 13.62
N LYS A 11 5.44 -8.10 12.86
CA LYS A 11 6.82 -7.65 13.07
C LYS A 11 7.08 -6.25 12.49
N TYR A 12 6.29 -5.81 11.52
CA TYR A 12 6.43 -4.49 10.89
C TYR A 12 5.33 -3.51 11.30
N GLU A 13 4.25 -3.98 11.90
CA GLU A 13 3.16 -3.18 12.47
C GLU A 13 3.63 -1.90 13.20
N PRO A 14 4.57 -1.95 14.18
CA PRO A 14 4.99 -0.73 14.88
C PRO A 14 5.68 0.28 13.95
N TRP A 15 6.41 -0.19 12.95
CA TRP A 15 7.10 0.66 11.97
C TRP A 15 6.14 1.28 10.97
N LEU A 16 5.15 0.50 10.52
CA LEU A 16 4.08 0.98 9.64
C LEU A 16 3.23 2.04 10.35
N LYS A 17 2.89 1.81 11.63
CA LYS A 17 2.16 2.76 12.46
C LYS A 17 2.94 4.05 12.68
N LEU A 18 4.24 3.96 12.95
CA LEU A 18 5.14 5.12 13.02
C LEU A 18 5.12 5.92 11.72
N LYS A 19 5.22 5.23 10.58
CA LYS A 19 5.21 5.86 9.27
C LYS A 19 3.85 6.50 8.95
N MET A 20 2.76 5.83 9.32
CA MET A 20 1.40 6.37 9.21
C MET A 20 1.21 7.63 10.05
N GLN A 21 1.74 7.66 11.28
CA GLN A 21 1.72 8.86 12.12
C GLN A 21 2.55 10.01 11.51
N GLU A 22 3.73 9.72 10.96
CA GLU A 22 4.54 10.70 10.24
C GLU A 22 3.78 11.30 9.05
N PHE A 23 3.10 10.46 8.26
CA PHE A 23 2.30 10.90 7.13
C PHE A 23 1.07 11.70 7.56
N ASN A 24 0.42 11.30 8.64
CA ASN A 24 -0.69 12.04 9.24
C ASN A 24 -0.23 13.44 9.68
N GLN A 25 0.94 13.55 10.33
CA GLN A 25 1.55 14.85 10.68
C GLN A 25 1.89 15.71 9.46
N MET A 26 2.22 15.11 8.32
CA MET A 26 2.42 15.80 7.05
C MET A 26 1.10 16.23 6.37
N GLY A 27 -0.06 15.86 6.92
CA GLY A 27 -1.39 16.16 6.39
C GLY A 27 -2.06 14.99 5.66
N TYR A 28 -1.36 13.87 5.46
CA TYR A 28 -1.86 12.69 4.76
C TYR A 28 -2.58 11.72 5.71
N HIS A 29 -3.76 12.12 6.18
CA HIS A 29 -4.57 11.35 7.13
C HIS A 29 -5.29 10.14 6.51
N GLN A 30 -5.36 10.07 5.18
CA GLN A 30 -6.06 9.00 4.45
C GLN A 30 -5.22 7.72 4.27
N ILE A 31 -3.96 7.73 4.74
CA ILE A 31 -3.05 6.60 4.56
C ILE A 31 -3.22 5.63 5.75
N ASN A 32 -3.59 4.38 5.45
CA ASN A 32 -3.70 3.32 6.45
C ASN A 32 -2.44 2.46 6.51
N GLU A 33 -2.20 1.85 7.67
CA GLU A 33 -1.11 0.89 7.88
C GLU A 33 -1.22 -0.35 6.98
N GLU A 34 -2.44 -0.84 6.74
CA GLU A 34 -2.69 -1.97 5.83
C GLU A 34 -2.33 -1.63 4.38
N ASP A 35 -2.66 -0.42 3.93
CA ASP A 35 -2.34 0.02 2.57
C ASP A 35 -0.84 0.24 2.40
N LEU A 36 -0.16 0.74 3.44
CA LEU A 36 1.31 0.81 3.46
C LEU A 36 1.95 -0.58 3.42
N TRP A 37 1.40 -1.56 4.12
CA TRP A 37 1.89 -2.92 4.07
C TRP A 37 1.70 -3.54 2.67
N LYS A 38 0.53 -3.33 2.06
CA LYS A 38 0.27 -3.75 0.68
C LYS A 38 1.24 -3.07 -0.28
N TYR A 39 1.49 -1.78 -0.13
CA TYR A 39 2.48 -1.06 -0.93
C TYR A 39 3.89 -1.66 -0.78
N VAL A 40 4.35 -1.92 0.45
CA VAL A 40 5.68 -2.52 0.69
C VAL A 40 5.78 -3.90 0.04
N THR A 41 4.77 -4.74 0.20
CA THR A 41 4.78 -6.12 -0.30
C THR A 41 4.58 -6.21 -1.83
N ASN A 42 3.68 -5.40 -2.39
CA ASN A 42 3.33 -5.41 -3.81
C ASN A 42 4.18 -4.47 -4.68
N PHE A 43 4.84 -3.48 -4.10
CA PHE A 43 5.66 -2.51 -4.85
C PHE A 43 7.14 -2.63 -4.49
N CYS A 44 7.52 -2.38 -3.23
CA CYS A 44 8.92 -2.40 -2.82
C CYS A 44 9.55 -3.80 -2.91
N TRP A 45 8.90 -4.82 -2.36
CA TRP A 45 9.45 -6.18 -2.28
C TRP A 45 8.98 -7.10 -3.40
N LYS A 46 8.22 -6.58 -4.37
CA LYS A 46 7.76 -7.36 -5.52
C LYS A 46 8.91 -7.84 -6.40
N ARG A 47 9.98 -7.05 -6.53
CA ARG A 47 11.15 -7.40 -7.35
C ARG A 47 12.28 -8.00 -6.54
N ILE A 48 12.65 -7.38 -5.42
CA ILE A 48 13.75 -7.82 -4.57
C ILE A 48 13.33 -7.60 -3.12
N LYS A 49 13.19 -8.70 -2.37
CA LYS A 49 12.99 -8.65 -0.92
C LYS A 49 14.35 -8.72 -0.23
N PRO A 50 14.72 -7.76 0.62
CA PRO A 50 15.96 -7.84 1.37
C PRO A 50 15.96 -9.06 2.29
N ALA A 51 17.09 -9.75 2.42
CA ALA A 51 17.21 -10.92 3.31
C ALA A 51 17.20 -10.53 4.80
N HIS A 52 17.70 -9.33 5.12
CA HIS A 52 17.85 -8.87 6.50
C HIS A 52 16.69 -7.99 6.95
N TYR A 53 16.23 -8.22 8.18
CA TYR A 53 15.13 -7.47 8.81
C TYR A 53 15.40 -5.96 8.92
N TYR A 54 16.63 -5.56 9.25
CA TYR A 54 16.96 -4.12 9.35
C TYR A 54 16.87 -3.41 7.99
N GLN A 55 17.20 -4.09 6.89
CA GLN A 55 17.08 -3.52 5.54
C GLN A 55 15.60 -3.37 5.17
N GLN A 56 14.78 -4.36 5.52
CA GLN A 56 13.33 -4.31 5.33
C GLN A 56 12.69 -3.13 6.08
N ILE A 57 13.08 -2.90 7.35
CA ILE A 57 12.62 -1.72 8.09
C ILE A 57 13.11 -0.43 7.44
N ASN A 58 14.38 -0.38 7.03
CA ASN A 58 14.95 0.81 6.41
C ASN A 58 14.23 1.17 5.10
N ASP A 59 13.82 0.16 4.31
CA ASP A 59 12.99 0.37 3.13
C ASP A 59 11.64 0.99 3.50
N ILE A 60 10.96 0.47 4.54
CA ILE A 60 9.69 1.01 5.04
C ILE A 60 9.86 2.47 5.50
N MET A 61 10.92 2.75 6.25
CA MET A 61 11.22 4.10 6.77
C MET A 61 11.56 5.11 5.65
N ARG A 62 12.10 4.63 4.53
CA ARG A 62 12.43 5.45 3.36
C ARG A 62 11.23 5.78 2.48
N ILE A 63 10.08 5.15 2.69
CA ILE A 63 8.87 5.43 1.92
C ILE A 63 8.49 6.89 2.09
N THR A 64 8.25 7.55 0.97
CA THR A 64 7.73 8.91 0.95
C THR A 64 6.24 8.90 0.61
N PRO A 65 5.45 9.86 1.11
CA PRO A 65 4.03 9.92 0.79
C PRO A 65 3.81 10.08 -0.72
N ASN A 66 4.70 10.77 -1.45
CA ASN A 66 4.64 10.86 -2.91
C ASN A 66 4.65 9.48 -3.59
N GLN A 67 5.58 8.61 -3.21
CA GLN A 67 5.67 7.25 -3.77
C GLN A 67 4.42 6.42 -3.47
N TYR A 68 3.86 6.57 -2.26
CA TYR A 68 2.60 5.92 -1.90
C TYR A 68 1.43 6.47 -2.73
N LEU A 69 1.33 7.79 -2.89
CA LEU A 69 0.27 8.44 -3.67
C LEU A 69 0.32 8.03 -5.14
N ASP A 70 1.52 7.93 -5.74
CA ASP A 70 1.69 7.44 -7.11
C ASP A 70 1.15 6.01 -7.25
N PHE A 71 1.43 5.14 -6.28
CA PHE A 71 0.88 3.78 -6.23
C PHE A 71 -0.63 3.76 -6.02
N ALA A 72 -1.14 4.54 -5.07
CA ALA A 72 -2.57 4.62 -4.77
C ALA A 72 -3.36 5.18 -5.96
N ALA A 73 -2.81 6.17 -6.66
CA ALA A 73 -3.39 6.71 -7.89
C ALA A 73 -3.37 5.68 -9.03
N LEU A 74 -2.33 4.85 -9.13
CA LEU A 74 -2.27 3.75 -10.08
C LEU A 74 -3.32 2.66 -9.76
N GLU A 75 -3.42 2.23 -8.50
CA GLU A 75 -4.44 1.27 -8.06
C GLU A 75 -5.86 1.80 -8.29
N ALA A 76 -6.11 3.07 -7.97
CA ALA A 76 -7.41 3.71 -8.19
C ALA A 76 -7.75 3.80 -9.68
N GLN A 77 -6.78 4.05 -10.57
CA GLN A 77 -6.99 4.04 -12.02
C GLN A 77 -7.30 2.63 -12.54
N VAL A 78 -6.56 1.62 -12.07
CA VAL A 78 -6.80 0.22 -12.45
C VAL A 78 -8.19 -0.25 -11.99
N TYR A 79 -8.61 0.11 -10.77
CA TYR A 79 -9.96 -0.19 -10.27
C TYR A 79 -11.06 0.59 -10.98
N LYS A 80 -10.83 1.85 -11.36
CA LYS A 80 -11.84 2.65 -12.09
C LYS A 80 -12.15 2.09 -13.47
N VAL A 81 -11.19 1.42 -14.12
CA VAL A 81 -11.38 0.88 -15.48
C VAL A 81 -12.21 -0.41 -15.47
N THR A 82 -12.32 -1.10 -14.33
CA THR A 82 -13.20 -2.29 -14.21
C THR A 82 -14.67 -1.94 -13.97
N SER A 83 -15.00 -0.70 -13.60
CA SER A 83 -16.40 -0.27 -13.37
C SER A 83 -17.13 0.29 -14.61
N LEU A 84 -16.62 0.04 -15.83
CA LEU A 84 -17.28 0.46 -17.08
C LEU A 84 -18.22 -0.60 -17.69
N GLU A 85 -18.45 -1.73 -17.01
CA GLU A 85 -19.41 -2.76 -17.45
C GLU A 85 -20.86 -2.50 -16.98
N GLU A 86 -21.11 -1.42 -16.23
CA GLU A 86 -22.45 -1.01 -15.79
C GLU A 86 -22.83 0.40 -16.32
N MET A 87 -22.51 0.70 -17.58
CA MET A 87 -23.28 1.73 -18.30
C MET A 87 -24.51 1.06 -18.89
N ASP A 88 -25.60 1.06 -18.13
CA ASP A 88 -26.91 0.67 -18.63
C ASP A 88 -27.35 1.68 -19.71
N PHE A 89 -27.40 1.22 -20.96
CA PHE A 89 -27.80 2.02 -22.12
C PHE A 89 -29.32 1.98 -22.35
N ASP A 90 -30.12 1.38 -21.45
CA ASP A 90 -31.57 1.24 -21.61
C ASP A 90 -32.33 2.58 -21.51
N ASP A 91 -31.69 3.68 -21.10
CA ASP A 91 -32.31 5.02 -21.02
C ASP A 91 -32.10 5.87 -22.30
N LEU A 92 -31.60 5.27 -23.39
CA LEU A 92 -31.28 5.94 -24.67
C LEU A 92 -32.25 5.63 -25.82
N PHE A 93 -33.37 4.94 -25.56
CA PHE A 93 -34.40 4.62 -26.57
C PHE A 93 -35.83 4.94 -26.13
#